data_AF-A0A9P8HUS4-F1
#
_entry.id   AF-A0A9P8HUS4-F1
#
_cell.length_a   1.000
_cell.length_b   1.000
_cell.length_c   1.000
_cell.angle_alpha   90.00
_cell.angle_beta   90.00
_cell.angle_gamma   90.00
#
_symmetry.space_group_name_H-M   'P 1'
#
loop_
_entity.id
_entity.type
_entity.pdbx_description
1 polymer ?
#
loop_
_entity_poly.entity_id
_entity_poly.type
_entity_poly.pdbx_seq_one_letter_code
_entity_poly.pdbx_strand_id
1 'polypeptide(L)'
;MVSIKQKILQLWDNVPPTVRICCIKFAQRVVLAQSVASGAEHRYGGGLDVSLDKVPPNHQTLDPRTLEAEASGLLDRMLSILQGNNDGLLVDATLNCLSIMVRTRPATSSRILNALLNFNPLQAANSPLTPKTKVMIKSMEKTARLLLIHLSKRDPHNPIVPRIQQHVEGTMRMVAELFDSAGRKRPLEPKPQDGYDAKRPRIEASQIQIPPLGPGPHSLADVFTLIGNDGLKFFDVSQVPPSLVARIAVNTLSRLDAQVLAKAVDGVRGRLETLNNSPPAELNPNTAPLGVEEDEDDYEPDFYQAEDTEQILNKLDNAPAPAVAEPRISLDDTLGLRSFSLPQPQQLTPEMALNAGNGTVTRVLEMMKSLDEPGTKKQKAGFSRLAASSESRDSWMTILARLATRSSAGLEEISVKAEANDSSRPSSLNNGIRENLYNYIMEDFRTHIDVAVSWLCEEWYNDKVLQKAGGDHPLYYEKCTLRLIDGFLPYLRPQDKVLTRFLSEIPELNRAILSRVKHMCRDPSVTQLALTSLLYLVIMRPPIKEAALDTVQDIWTDYEDARAMAGKYLTKYRPLFLENATNRENNDSPTPAPAGAAITT
;
A
#
# COMPACT_ATOMS: atom_id res chain seq x y z
N MET A 1 30.88 27.42 -27.16
CA MET A 1 30.81 26.36 -26.14
C MET A 1 31.47 26.74 -24.82
N VAL A 2 32.75 27.15 -24.77
CA VAL A 2 33.42 27.55 -23.50
C VAL A 2 32.67 28.65 -22.74
N SER A 3 32.20 29.68 -23.43
CA SER A 3 31.42 30.77 -22.82
C SER A 3 30.08 30.30 -22.24
N ILE A 4 29.44 29.29 -22.84
CA ILE A 4 28.19 28.70 -22.33
C ILE A 4 28.48 27.94 -21.02
N LYS A 5 29.52 27.11 -21.04
CA LYS A 5 29.99 26.38 -19.85
C LYS A 5 30.29 27.34 -18.70
N GLN A 6 31.06 28.40 -18.94
CA GLN A 6 31.37 29.42 -17.93
C GLN A 6 30.11 30.11 -17.40
N LYS A 7 29.15 30.47 -18.28
CA LYS A 7 27.89 31.09 -17.88
C LYS A 7 27.07 30.17 -16.96
N ILE A 8 26.96 28.88 -17.27
CA ILE A 8 26.24 27.91 -16.44
C ILE A 8 26.93 27.73 -15.08
N LEU A 9 28.26 27.70 -15.06
CA LEU A 9 29.05 27.58 -13.82
C LEU A 9 28.99 28.85 -12.95
N GLN A 10 28.82 30.03 -13.54
CA GLN A 10 28.57 31.29 -12.81
C GLN A 10 27.14 31.36 -12.25
N LEU A 11 26.17 30.80 -12.97
CA LEU A 11 24.77 30.77 -12.51
C LEU A 11 24.61 29.95 -11.22
N TRP A 12 25.39 28.89 -11.04
CA TRP A 12 25.27 27.95 -9.93
C TRP A 12 25.18 28.64 -8.54
N ASP A 13 25.93 29.73 -8.29
CA ASP A 13 25.93 30.35 -6.95
C ASP A 13 24.68 31.21 -6.67
N ASN A 14 24.08 31.80 -7.69
CA ASN A 14 23.10 32.89 -7.55
C ASN A 14 21.66 32.52 -7.92
N VAL A 15 21.43 31.28 -8.39
CA VAL A 15 20.11 30.83 -8.88
C VAL A 15 19.30 30.08 -7.80
N PRO A 16 17.99 29.92 -7.96
CA PRO A 16 17.16 29.09 -7.07
C PRO A 16 17.61 27.61 -7.04
N PRO A 17 17.29 26.86 -5.97
CA PRO A 17 17.73 25.45 -5.81
C PRO A 17 17.40 24.55 -7.01
N THR A 18 16.24 24.72 -7.64
CA THR A 18 15.84 23.95 -8.84
C THR A 18 16.82 24.10 -10.00
N VAL A 19 17.28 25.32 -10.27
CA VAL A 19 18.27 25.59 -11.33
C VAL A 19 19.66 25.15 -10.88
N ARG A 20 19.98 25.24 -9.58
CA ARG A 20 21.26 24.70 -9.05
C ARG A 20 21.38 23.20 -9.25
N ILE A 21 20.28 22.43 -9.12
CA ILE A 21 20.26 21.00 -9.42
C ILE A 21 20.64 20.75 -10.87
N CYS A 22 20.10 21.54 -11.82
CA CYS A 22 20.49 21.46 -13.23
C CYS A 22 21.97 21.80 -13.43
N CYS A 23 22.51 22.79 -12.72
CA CYS A 23 23.95 23.12 -12.74
C CYS A 23 24.82 21.96 -12.20
N ILE A 24 24.40 21.30 -11.12
CA ILE A 24 25.08 20.12 -10.56
C ILE A 24 25.09 18.98 -11.58
N LYS A 25 23.95 18.72 -12.23
CA LYS A 25 23.83 17.69 -13.28
C LYS A 25 24.68 18.01 -14.51
N PHE A 26 24.75 19.28 -14.89
CA PHE A 26 25.63 19.76 -15.94
C PHE A 26 27.11 19.54 -15.56
N ALA A 27 27.51 19.93 -14.35
CA ALA A 27 28.87 19.72 -13.86
C ALA A 27 29.25 18.24 -13.86
N GLN A 28 28.34 17.34 -13.45
CA GLN A 28 28.54 15.90 -13.55
C GLN A 28 28.90 15.46 -14.98
N ARG A 29 28.14 15.93 -15.98
CA ARG A 29 28.41 15.59 -17.39
C ARG A 29 29.75 16.14 -17.87
N VAL A 30 30.12 17.34 -17.42
CA VAL A 30 31.44 17.93 -17.72
C VAL A 30 32.56 17.08 -17.12
N VAL A 31 32.44 16.65 -15.85
CA VAL A 31 33.45 15.81 -15.20
C VAL A 31 33.56 14.45 -15.89
N LEU A 32 32.45 13.86 -16.33
CA LEU A 32 32.49 12.65 -17.17
C LEU A 32 33.21 12.96 -18.51
N ALA A 33 32.81 13.97 -19.27
CA ALA A 33 33.48 14.26 -20.55
C ALA A 33 34.99 14.58 -20.42
N GLN A 34 35.40 15.21 -19.32
CA GLN A 34 36.75 15.73 -19.08
C GLN A 34 37.59 14.85 -18.12
N SER A 35 37.25 13.58 -17.96
CA SER A 35 38.11 12.61 -17.26
C SER A 35 38.40 11.41 -18.16
N VAL A 36 39.31 10.54 -17.72
CA VAL A 36 39.59 9.27 -18.41
C VAL A 36 38.59 8.21 -17.95
N ALA A 37 37.97 7.51 -18.90
CA ALA A 37 37.02 6.44 -18.63
C ALA A 37 37.73 5.12 -18.26
N SER A 38 37.08 4.29 -17.45
CA SER A 38 37.47 2.91 -17.24
C SER A 38 36.82 2.00 -18.28
N GLY A 39 37.62 1.24 -19.04
CA GLY A 39 37.12 0.27 -20.03
C GLY A 39 36.39 -0.94 -19.45
N ALA A 40 36.21 -1.03 -18.12
CA ALA A 40 35.62 -2.18 -17.43
C ALA A 40 34.08 -2.20 -17.44
N GLU A 41 33.40 -1.13 -17.86
CA GLU A 41 31.93 -1.01 -17.75
C GLU A 41 31.24 -1.05 -19.14
N HIS A 42 31.06 -2.24 -19.72
CA HIS A 42 30.40 -2.39 -21.03
C HIS A 42 28.88 -2.10 -21.03
N ARG A 43 28.21 -2.09 -19.86
CA ARG A 43 26.76 -1.82 -19.77
C ARG A 43 26.39 -0.32 -19.87
N TYR A 44 27.31 0.57 -19.46
CA TYR A 44 27.08 2.03 -19.46
C TYR A 44 28.07 2.78 -20.34
N GLY A 45 29.27 2.24 -20.56
CA GLY A 45 30.26 2.71 -21.51
C GLY A 45 30.05 2.10 -22.90
N GLY A 46 28.84 2.23 -23.46
CA GLY A 46 28.64 1.93 -24.88
C GLY A 46 29.52 2.83 -25.75
N GLY A 47 29.59 2.57 -27.06
CA GLY A 47 30.44 3.33 -28.00
C GLY A 47 30.29 4.87 -27.99
N LEU A 48 29.28 5.39 -27.29
CA LEU A 48 28.92 6.80 -27.12
C LEU A 48 29.41 7.47 -25.82
N ASP A 49 30.10 6.78 -24.89
CA ASP A 49 30.68 7.46 -23.71
C ASP A 49 31.78 8.43 -24.15
N VAL A 50 31.65 9.72 -23.83
CA VAL A 50 32.64 10.74 -24.20
C VAL A 50 33.60 10.92 -23.03
N SER A 51 34.89 10.84 -23.32
CA SER A 51 35.96 10.86 -22.32
C SER A 51 37.27 11.34 -22.94
N LEU A 52 38.22 11.72 -22.07
CA LEU A 52 39.52 12.24 -22.50
C LEU A 52 40.39 11.20 -23.22
N ASP A 53 40.14 9.91 -23.04
CA ASP A 53 40.80 8.84 -23.79
C ASP A 53 40.52 8.89 -25.30
N LYS A 54 39.39 9.51 -25.71
CA LYS A 54 39.03 9.73 -27.11
C LYS A 54 39.69 10.99 -27.71
N VAL A 55 40.35 11.82 -26.91
CA VAL A 55 41.05 13.03 -27.38
C VAL A 55 42.51 12.71 -27.67
N PRO A 56 43.00 12.89 -28.91
CA PRO A 56 44.40 12.62 -29.23
C PRO A 56 45.34 13.60 -28.48
N PRO A 57 46.55 13.15 -28.08
CA PRO A 57 47.44 13.95 -27.25
C PRO A 57 47.93 15.25 -27.91
N ASN A 58 47.89 15.35 -29.23
CA ASN A 58 48.29 16.53 -30.00
C ASN A 58 47.09 17.26 -30.64
N HIS A 59 45.97 17.36 -29.92
CA HIS A 59 44.80 18.09 -30.40
C HIS A 59 45.03 19.61 -30.36
N GLN A 60 44.77 20.32 -31.47
CA GLN A 60 45.13 21.73 -31.62
C GLN A 60 44.31 22.69 -30.74
N THR A 61 43.10 22.30 -30.33
CA THR A 61 42.16 23.16 -29.60
C THR A 61 41.73 22.64 -28.22
N LEU A 62 42.05 21.39 -27.88
CA LEU A 62 41.66 20.75 -26.63
C LEU A 62 42.93 20.27 -25.95
N ASP A 63 43.30 20.89 -24.83
CA ASP A 63 44.44 20.44 -24.02
C ASP A 63 43.93 19.52 -22.89
N PRO A 64 44.20 18.20 -22.93
CA PRO A 64 43.71 17.25 -21.94
C PRO A 64 44.08 17.63 -20.50
N ARG A 65 45.25 18.24 -20.28
CA ARG A 65 45.72 18.62 -18.93
C ARG A 65 44.86 19.72 -18.33
N THR A 66 44.51 20.72 -19.13
CA THR A 66 43.64 21.82 -18.68
C THR A 66 42.22 21.34 -18.40
N LEU A 67 41.70 20.43 -19.23
CA LEU A 67 40.37 19.85 -19.08
C LEU A 67 40.29 18.96 -17.82
N GLU A 68 41.33 18.16 -17.54
CA GLU A 68 41.39 17.33 -16.33
C GLU A 68 41.49 18.16 -15.05
N ALA A 69 42.24 19.27 -15.08
CA ALA A 69 42.31 20.23 -13.98
C ALA A 69 40.95 20.90 -13.72
N GLU A 70 40.25 21.30 -14.79
CA GLU A 70 38.89 21.84 -14.69
C GLU A 70 37.90 20.83 -14.11
N ALA A 71 37.91 19.59 -14.60
CA ALA A 71 37.08 18.49 -14.09
C ALA A 71 37.33 18.24 -12.60
N SER A 72 38.59 18.28 -12.18
CA SER A 72 38.97 18.13 -10.78
C SER A 72 38.43 19.26 -9.91
N GLY A 73 38.54 20.52 -10.35
CA GLY A 73 37.97 21.66 -9.63
C GLY A 73 36.43 21.64 -9.56
N LEU A 74 35.76 21.17 -10.63
CA LEU A 74 34.31 21.00 -10.64
C LEU A 74 33.86 19.88 -9.69
N LEU A 75 34.60 18.78 -9.63
CA LEU A 75 34.35 17.72 -8.66
C LEU A 75 34.49 18.26 -7.23
N ASP A 76 35.55 18.99 -6.93
CA ASP A 76 35.76 19.54 -5.58
C ASP A 76 34.65 20.52 -5.21
N ARG A 77 34.17 21.33 -6.16
CA ARG A 77 32.99 22.20 -6.00
C ARG A 77 31.73 21.39 -5.71
N MET A 78 31.47 20.28 -6.41
CA MET A 78 30.35 19.38 -6.11
C MET A 78 30.48 18.79 -4.70
N LEU A 79 31.66 18.29 -4.32
CA LEU A 79 31.90 17.67 -3.02
C LEU A 79 31.76 18.67 -1.87
N SER A 80 32.06 19.96 -2.10
CA SER A 80 31.86 21.01 -1.09
C SER A 80 30.40 21.16 -0.64
N ILE A 81 29.42 20.80 -1.48
CA ILE A 81 27.99 20.81 -1.14
C ILE A 81 27.71 19.83 0.02
N LEU A 82 28.44 18.72 0.09
CA LEU A 82 28.31 17.74 1.16
C LEU A 82 28.87 18.21 2.50
N GLN A 83 29.74 19.24 2.51
CA GLN A 83 30.51 19.65 3.70
C GLN A 83 30.05 20.98 4.31
N GLY A 84 28.94 21.56 3.86
CA GLY A 84 28.49 22.86 4.37
C GLY A 84 27.10 23.33 3.95
N ASN A 85 26.29 22.49 3.30
CA ASN A 85 24.96 22.87 2.85
C ASN A 85 23.86 22.15 3.66
N ASN A 86 22.90 22.93 4.16
CA ASN A 86 21.74 22.42 4.90
C ASN A 86 20.54 22.11 3.99
N ASP A 87 20.67 22.35 2.68
CA ASP A 87 19.63 22.05 1.69
C ASP A 87 19.74 20.60 1.19
N GLY A 88 18.88 19.74 1.74
CA GLY A 88 18.80 18.32 1.39
C GLY A 88 18.55 18.05 -0.10
N LEU A 89 17.87 18.94 -0.83
CA LEU A 89 17.65 18.74 -2.26
C LEU A 89 18.96 18.82 -3.06
N LEU A 90 19.83 19.76 -2.70
CA LEU A 90 21.13 19.94 -3.35
C LEU A 90 22.10 18.82 -2.98
N VAL A 91 22.04 18.36 -1.72
CA VAL A 91 22.82 17.21 -1.24
C VAL A 91 22.40 15.94 -1.98
N ASP A 92 21.11 15.61 -2.02
CA ASP A 92 20.60 14.42 -2.71
C ASP A 92 20.90 14.47 -4.22
N ALA A 93 20.74 15.63 -4.87
CA ALA A 93 21.12 15.80 -6.28
C ALA A 93 22.62 15.52 -6.50
N THR A 94 23.48 15.98 -5.59
CA THR A 94 24.92 15.74 -5.63
C THR A 94 25.23 14.26 -5.44
N LEU A 95 24.69 13.61 -4.40
CA LEU A 95 24.87 12.18 -4.12
C LEU A 95 24.50 11.30 -5.33
N ASN A 96 23.36 11.59 -5.97
CA ASN A 96 22.93 10.88 -7.17
C ASN A 96 23.89 11.06 -8.36
N CYS A 97 24.44 12.26 -8.54
CA CYS A 97 25.42 12.53 -9.61
C CYS A 97 26.75 11.80 -9.41
N LEU A 98 27.17 11.61 -8.15
CA LEU A 98 28.45 10.96 -7.81
C LEU A 98 28.49 9.47 -8.17
N SER A 99 27.33 8.78 -8.16
CA SER A 99 27.22 7.33 -8.37
C SER A 99 27.92 6.84 -9.64
N ILE A 100 27.61 7.43 -10.80
CA ILE A 100 28.22 7.01 -12.08
C ILE A 100 29.69 7.43 -12.17
N MET A 101 30.09 8.54 -11.55
CA MET A 101 31.47 9.04 -11.59
C MET A 101 32.41 8.10 -10.83
N VAL A 102 32.02 7.66 -9.64
CA VAL A 102 32.77 6.65 -8.87
C VAL A 102 32.94 5.36 -9.67
N ARG A 103 31.89 4.98 -10.41
CA ARG A 103 31.88 3.70 -11.14
C ARG A 103 32.70 3.72 -12.42
N THR A 104 32.65 4.83 -13.17
CA THR A 104 33.22 4.93 -14.51
C THR A 104 34.57 5.64 -14.55
N ARG A 105 34.89 6.49 -13.56
CA ARG A 105 36.08 7.36 -13.55
C ARG A 105 36.97 7.08 -12.33
N PRO A 106 37.94 6.15 -12.44
CA PRO A 106 38.78 5.70 -11.31
C PRO A 106 39.52 6.83 -10.61
N ALA A 107 40.01 7.83 -11.36
CA ALA A 107 40.73 8.99 -10.83
C ALA A 107 39.89 9.87 -9.87
N THR A 108 38.56 9.80 -9.97
CA THR A 108 37.64 10.54 -9.10
C THR A 108 37.16 9.72 -7.91
N SER A 109 37.20 8.39 -8.01
CA SER A 109 36.60 7.44 -7.07
C SER A 109 37.10 7.63 -5.63
N SER A 110 38.43 7.70 -5.42
CA SER A 110 39.00 7.85 -4.07
C SER A 110 38.58 9.15 -3.39
N ARG A 111 38.55 10.27 -4.12
CA ARG A 111 38.10 11.57 -3.58
C ARG A 111 36.63 11.54 -3.17
N ILE A 112 35.79 10.96 -4.03
CA ILE A 112 34.35 10.84 -3.76
C ILE A 112 34.10 9.93 -2.56
N LEU A 113 34.76 8.77 -2.48
CA LEU A 113 34.64 7.84 -1.36
C LEU A 113 35.05 8.50 -0.03
N ASN A 114 36.14 9.25 0.00
CA ASN A 114 36.56 9.98 1.20
C ASN A 114 35.54 11.07 1.58
N ALA A 115 34.95 11.77 0.61
CA ALA A 115 33.90 12.75 0.89
C ALA A 115 32.63 12.10 1.44
N LEU A 116 32.22 10.94 0.91
CA LEU A 116 31.06 10.17 1.39
C LEU A 116 31.30 9.64 2.80
N LEU A 117 32.49 9.13 3.12
CA LEU A 117 32.83 8.64 4.46
C LEU A 117 32.94 9.75 5.53
N ASN A 118 33.15 11.00 5.09
CA ASN A 118 33.16 12.18 5.96
C ASN A 118 31.81 12.91 5.99
N PHE A 119 30.86 12.52 5.15
CA PHE A 119 29.54 13.12 5.10
C PHE A 119 28.76 12.77 6.36
N ASN A 120 28.13 13.77 6.98
CA ASN A 120 27.29 13.57 8.15
C ASN A 120 25.94 14.27 7.93
N PRO A 121 24.83 13.51 7.71
CA PRO A 121 23.51 14.09 7.46
C PRO A 121 22.96 14.87 8.66
N LEU A 122 23.51 14.66 9.86
CA LEU A 122 23.13 15.40 11.08
C LEU A 122 23.68 16.83 11.12
N GLN A 123 24.57 17.23 10.22
CA GLN A 123 24.99 18.64 10.13
C GLN A 123 23.82 19.58 9.82
N ALA A 124 22.78 19.07 9.15
CA ALA A 124 21.53 19.81 8.90
C ALA A 124 20.58 19.85 10.12
N ALA A 125 20.92 19.20 11.24
CA ALA A 125 20.10 19.17 12.45
C ALA A 125 20.23 20.50 13.21
N ASN A 126 19.37 21.47 12.86
CA ASN A 126 19.22 22.70 13.61
C ASN A 126 18.15 22.54 14.71
N SER A 127 18.40 23.11 15.90
CA SER A 127 17.42 23.15 16.99
C SER A 127 16.53 24.39 16.87
N PRO A 128 15.20 24.30 16.92
CA PRO A 128 14.38 23.09 17.10
C PRO A 128 14.19 22.27 15.81
N LEU A 129 14.21 20.94 15.94
CA LEU A 129 14.01 19.98 14.83
C LEU A 129 12.57 20.01 14.29
N THR A 130 12.37 20.71 13.17
CA THR A 130 11.07 20.75 12.47
C THR A 130 10.79 19.43 11.71
N PRO A 131 9.52 19.05 11.48
CA PRO A 131 9.18 17.88 10.66
C PRO A 131 9.86 17.88 9.27
N LYS A 132 9.99 19.05 8.65
CA LYS A 132 10.70 19.22 7.37
C LYS A 132 12.18 18.83 7.50
N THR A 133 12.88 19.35 8.51
CA THR A 133 14.29 19.02 8.78
C THR A 133 14.47 17.54 9.07
N LYS A 134 13.52 16.92 9.79
CA LYS A 134 13.51 15.48 10.08
C LYS A 134 13.46 14.63 8.79
N VAL A 135 12.57 14.97 7.87
CA VAL A 135 12.46 14.29 6.57
C VAL A 135 13.72 14.50 5.72
N MET A 136 14.25 15.74 5.67
CA MET A 136 15.48 16.04 4.94
C MET A 136 16.67 15.21 5.44
N ILE A 137 16.87 15.11 6.76
CA ILE A 137 17.94 14.29 7.36
C ILE A 137 17.78 12.81 6.97
N LYS A 138 16.57 12.27 7.04
CA LYS A 138 16.28 10.89 6.62
C LYS A 138 16.53 10.66 5.13
N SER A 139 16.14 11.60 4.27
CA SER A 139 16.35 11.53 2.83
C SER A 139 17.84 11.47 2.50
N MET A 140 18.63 12.41 3.02
CA MET A 140 20.07 12.47 2.80
C MET A 140 20.79 11.22 3.33
N GLU A 141 20.39 10.72 4.50
CA GLU A 141 20.95 9.49 5.08
C GLU A 141 20.60 8.26 4.22
N LYS A 142 19.33 8.09 3.82
CA LYS A 142 18.88 6.97 2.98
C LYS A 142 19.64 6.96 1.65
N THR A 143 19.74 8.11 0.98
CA THR A 143 20.46 8.25 -0.30
C THR A 143 21.96 7.94 -0.17
N ALA A 144 22.63 8.50 0.85
CA ALA A 144 24.05 8.25 1.08
C ALA A 144 24.34 6.78 1.43
N ARG A 145 23.50 6.16 2.27
CA ARG A 145 23.57 4.75 2.65
C ARG A 145 23.44 3.84 1.42
N LEU A 146 22.41 4.05 0.61
CA LEU A 146 22.18 3.24 -0.59
C LEU A 146 23.38 3.32 -1.53
N LEU A 147 23.89 4.54 -1.80
CA LEU A 147 25.09 4.73 -2.62
C LEU A 147 26.28 3.92 -2.09
N LEU A 148 26.58 4.02 -0.80
CA LEU A 148 27.69 3.29 -0.16
C LEU A 148 27.52 1.77 -0.21
N ILE A 149 26.30 1.26 0.04
CA ILE A 149 25.99 -0.18 -0.06
C ILE A 149 26.20 -0.67 -1.49
N HIS A 150 25.71 0.04 -2.50
CA HIS A 150 25.90 -0.35 -3.90
C HIS A 150 27.38 -0.37 -4.30
N LEU A 151 28.18 0.57 -3.80
CA LEU A 151 29.62 0.56 -4.01
C LEU A 151 30.30 -0.67 -3.38
N SER A 152 29.88 -1.07 -2.17
CA SER A 152 30.41 -2.28 -1.51
C SER A 152 30.00 -3.59 -2.17
N LYS A 153 28.77 -3.68 -2.72
CA LYS A 153 28.26 -4.90 -3.38
C LYS A 153 28.98 -5.17 -4.70
N ARG A 154 29.45 -4.12 -5.39
CA ARG A 154 30.10 -4.23 -6.71
C ARG A 154 31.51 -4.82 -6.61
N ASP A 155 32.26 -4.44 -5.57
CA ASP A 155 33.62 -4.95 -5.34
C ASP A 155 33.77 -5.39 -3.87
N PRO A 156 33.26 -6.59 -3.53
CA PRO A 156 33.25 -7.08 -2.14
C PRO A 156 34.65 -7.28 -1.54
N HIS A 157 35.67 -7.44 -2.39
CA HIS A 157 37.05 -7.65 -1.97
C HIS A 157 37.84 -6.34 -1.79
N ASN A 158 37.21 -5.19 -2.02
CA ASN A 158 37.87 -3.91 -1.86
C ASN A 158 38.22 -3.65 -0.38
N PRO A 159 39.48 -3.29 -0.04
CA PRO A 159 39.90 -3.03 1.34
C PRO A 159 39.12 -1.90 2.03
N ILE A 160 38.37 -1.07 1.29
CA ILE A 160 37.54 -0.02 1.85
C ILE A 160 36.17 -0.50 2.35
N VAL A 161 35.71 -1.69 1.95
CA VAL A 161 34.36 -2.23 2.28
C VAL A 161 34.10 -2.28 3.79
N PRO A 162 35.03 -2.77 4.65
CA PRO A 162 34.82 -2.76 6.09
C PRO A 162 34.62 -1.36 6.67
N ARG A 163 35.32 -0.35 6.12
CA ARG A 163 35.16 1.06 6.53
C ARG A 163 33.81 1.61 6.11
N ILE A 164 33.32 1.23 4.92
CA ILE A 164 31.99 1.60 4.44
C ILE A 164 30.91 1.02 5.37
N GLN A 165 30.98 -0.27 5.71
CA GLN A 165 30.01 -0.92 6.58
C GLN A 165 29.97 -0.27 7.97
N GLN A 166 31.13 -0.03 8.59
CA GLN A 166 31.23 0.65 9.88
C GLN A 166 30.62 2.06 9.85
N HIS A 167 30.88 2.84 8.79
CA HIS A 167 30.34 4.18 8.64
C HIS A 167 28.81 4.17 8.46
N VAL A 168 28.28 3.26 7.64
CA VAL A 168 26.83 3.10 7.43
C VAL A 168 26.11 2.72 8.73
N GLU A 169 26.61 1.71 9.45
CA GLU A 169 26.03 1.30 10.73
C GLU A 169 26.10 2.42 11.78
N GLY A 170 27.24 3.13 11.86
CA GLY A 170 27.40 4.26 12.77
C GLY A 170 26.42 5.39 12.47
N THR A 171 26.28 5.78 11.20
CA THR A 171 25.37 6.85 10.78
C THR A 171 23.92 6.48 11.03
N MET A 172 23.52 5.25 10.72
CA MET A 172 22.17 4.75 10.98
C MET A 172 21.81 4.79 12.48
N ARG A 173 22.74 4.36 13.36
CA ARG A 173 22.54 4.43 14.82
C ARG A 173 22.43 5.86 15.31
N MET A 174 23.33 6.75 14.90
CA MET A 174 23.32 8.16 15.31
C MET A 174 22.01 8.87 14.90
N VAL A 175 21.54 8.61 13.67
CA VAL A 175 20.28 9.17 13.18
C VAL A 175 19.09 8.62 13.97
N ALA A 176 19.05 7.31 14.24
CA ALA A 176 18.00 6.69 15.05
C ALA A 176 17.94 7.25 16.49
N GLU A 177 19.09 7.44 17.14
CA GLU A 177 19.19 8.00 18.50
C GLU A 177 18.68 9.45 18.58
N LEU A 178 18.96 10.28 17.57
CA LEU A 178 18.45 11.65 17.49
C LEU A 178 16.91 11.69 17.36
N PHE A 179 16.31 10.72 16.67
CA PHE A 179 14.87 10.61 16.51
C PHE A 179 14.16 10.01 17.73
N ASP A 180 14.78 9.07 18.44
CA ASP A 180 14.21 8.43 19.64
C ASP A 180 14.31 9.35 20.88
N SER A 181 15.37 10.16 20.97
CA SER A 181 15.53 11.18 22.03
C SER A 181 14.55 12.34 21.91
N ALA A 182 14.13 12.71 20.69
CA ALA A 182 13.06 13.70 20.47
C ALA A 182 11.67 13.21 20.96
N GLY A 183 11.49 11.89 21.16
CA GLY A 183 10.28 11.29 21.71
C GLY A 183 10.32 11.09 23.23
N ARG A 184 11.50 11.18 23.87
CA ARG A 184 11.68 10.97 25.31
C ARG A 184 11.95 12.29 26.02
N LYS A 185 10.97 12.69 26.83
CA LYS A 185 10.98 13.77 27.85
C LYS A 185 10.54 15.15 27.35
N ARG A 186 9.25 15.47 27.53
CA ARG A 186 8.89 16.76 28.12
C ARG A 186 9.37 16.72 29.57
N PRO A 187 10.32 17.55 30.01
CA PRO A 187 10.46 17.87 31.42
C PRO A 187 9.20 18.59 31.86
N LEU A 188 8.65 18.18 32.99
CA LEU A 188 7.57 18.87 33.68
C LEU A 188 7.96 20.34 33.88
N GLU A 189 7.13 21.27 33.40
CA GLU A 189 7.34 22.71 33.61
C GLU A 189 7.48 23.01 35.11
N PRO A 190 8.50 23.77 35.55
CA PRO A 190 8.51 24.31 36.89
C PRO A 190 7.43 25.39 36.98
N LYS A 191 6.55 25.26 37.98
CA LYS A 191 5.59 26.28 38.41
C LYS A 191 6.23 27.68 38.39
N PRO A 192 5.63 28.69 37.74
CA PRO A 192 5.99 30.07 37.97
C PRO A 192 5.49 30.49 39.35
N GLN A 193 6.44 30.94 40.16
CA GLN A 193 6.24 31.57 41.46
C GLN A 193 5.77 33.03 41.26
N ASP A 194 4.89 33.48 42.15
CA ASP A 194 4.25 34.80 42.20
C ASP A 194 5.18 36.00 41.93
N GLY A 195 4.65 37.00 41.21
CA GLY A 195 5.31 38.30 41.10
C GLY A 195 4.69 39.31 40.13
N TYR A 196 3.62 39.98 40.58
CA TYR A 196 3.19 41.36 40.27
C TYR A 196 2.69 41.79 38.87
N ASP A 197 1.41 42.16 38.89
CA ASP A 197 0.79 43.37 38.32
C ASP A 197 1.28 43.93 36.98
N ALA A 198 0.50 43.66 35.93
CA ALA A 198 0.33 44.56 34.80
C ALA A 198 -1.16 44.66 34.41
N LYS A 199 -1.81 45.70 34.95
CA LYS A 199 -2.89 46.51 34.37
C LYS A 199 -3.81 45.82 33.35
N ARG A 200 -5.06 45.58 33.78
CA ARG A 200 -6.21 45.28 32.93
C ARG A 200 -6.20 46.14 31.65
N PRO A 201 -6.06 45.56 30.44
CA PRO A 201 -6.38 46.28 29.23
C PRO A 201 -7.90 46.33 29.08
N ARG A 202 -8.36 47.55 28.86
CA ARG A 202 -9.72 47.98 28.56
C ARG A 202 -10.29 47.14 27.40
N ILE A 203 -11.49 46.59 27.56
CA ILE A 203 -12.24 45.91 26.50
C ILE A 203 -12.64 46.99 25.48
N GLU A 204 -11.86 47.12 24.42
CA GLU A 204 -12.32 47.75 23.18
C GLU A 204 -12.94 46.65 22.31
N ALA A 205 -14.08 46.96 21.70
CA ALA A 205 -14.85 46.03 20.88
C ALA A 205 -13.96 45.43 19.78
N SER A 206 -13.76 44.11 19.82
CA SER A 206 -13.03 43.35 18.82
C SER A 206 -13.69 43.49 17.45
N GLN A 207 -13.16 44.39 16.63
CA GLN A 207 -13.50 44.45 15.21
C GLN A 207 -12.96 43.18 14.54
N ILE A 208 -13.85 42.35 13.98
CA ILE A 208 -13.45 41.20 13.16
C ILE A 208 -12.73 41.73 11.93
N GLN A 209 -11.40 41.54 11.86
CA GLN A 209 -10.63 41.72 10.63
C GLN A 209 -10.77 40.44 9.81
N ILE A 210 -11.37 40.55 8.63
CA ILE A 210 -11.58 39.42 7.71
C ILE A 210 -10.32 39.31 6.84
N PRO A 211 -9.51 38.25 6.97
CA PRO A 211 -8.31 38.12 6.16
C PRO A 211 -8.68 37.91 4.67
N PRO A 212 -7.95 38.52 3.72
CA PRO A 212 -8.15 38.25 2.30
C PRO A 212 -7.83 36.79 1.98
N LEU A 213 -8.48 36.23 0.96
CA LEU A 213 -8.10 34.93 0.39
C LEU A 213 -6.69 35.07 -0.21
N GLY A 214 -5.77 34.16 0.12
CA GLY A 214 -4.43 34.09 -0.50
C GLY A 214 -4.50 33.62 -1.96
N PRO A 215 -3.39 33.56 -2.71
CA PRO A 215 -3.41 32.98 -4.05
C PRO A 215 -3.46 31.44 -4.00
N GLY A 216 -4.40 30.81 -4.72
CA GLY A 216 -4.43 29.35 -4.91
C GLY A 216 -5.84 28.75 -5.10
N PRO A 217 -5.96 27.42 -5.31
CA PRO A 217 -7.25 26.74 -5.24
C PRO A 217 -7.75 26.74 -3.80
N HIS A 218 -8.90 27.36 -3.55
CA HIS A 218 -9.51 27.42 -2.22
C HIS A 218 -10.57 26.34 -2.04
N SER A 219 -10.51 25.63 -0.92
CA SER A 219 -11.60 24.74 -0.53
C SER A 219 -12.80 25.54 -0.04
N LEU A 220 -13.99 24.93 -0.03
CA LEU A 220 -15.18 25.57 0.55
C LEU A 220 -14.97 25.89 2.04
N ALA A 221 -14.19 25.09 2.75
CA ALA A 221 -13.82 25.36 4.15
C ALA A 221 -13.01 26.67 4.31
N ASP A 222 -12.12 26.99 3.36
CA ASP A 222 -11.31 28.21 3.40
C ASP A 222 -12.17 29.47 3.21
N VAL A 223 -13.22 29.37 2.40
CA VAL A 223 -14.15 30.49 2.15
C VAL A 223 -14.91 30.87 3.42
N PHE A 224 -15.40 29.87 4.17
CA PHE A 224 -16.21 30.08 5.38
C PHE A 224 -15.37 30.26 6.66
N THR A 225 -14.07 29.99 6.61
CA THR A 225 -13.18 30.19 7.77
C THR A 225 -12.76 31.66 7.87
N LEU A 226 -13.42 32.39 8.77
CA LEU A 226 -13.13 33.80 9.07
C LEU A 226 -12.17 33.98 10.26
N ILE A 227 -11.84 32.90 10.97
CA ILE A 227 -11.02 32.90 12.19
C ILE A 227 -9.65 32.29 11.86
N GLY A 228 -8.56 32.91 12.30
CA GLY A 228 -7.18 32.42 12.10
C GLY A 228 -6.80 31.20 12.94
N ASN A 229 -7.75 30.37 13.37
CA ASN A 229 -7.48 29.18 14.15
C ASN A 229 -7.45 27.95 13.23
N ASP A 230 -6.25 27.59 12.76
CA ASP A 230 -6.05 26.46 11.85
C ASP A 230 -6.49 25.11 12.44
N GLY A 231 -6.60 24.98 13.77
CA GLY A 231 -7.07 23.75 14.42
C GLY A 231 -8.54 23.41 14.16
N LEU A 232 -9.38 24.40 13.86
CA LEU A 232 -10.80 24.19 13.56
C LEU A 232 -11.04 23.77 12.09
N LYS A 233 -10.09 24.01 11.19
CA LYS A 233 -10.21 23.62 9.77
C LYS A 233 -10.20 22.11 9.58
N PHE A 234 -9.55 21.38 10.48
CA PHE A 234 -9.42 19.91 10.44
C PHE A 234 -10.42 19.18 11.34
N PHE A 235 -11.33 19.92 12.01
CA PHE A 235 -12.31 19.32 12.90
C PHE A 235 -13.56 18.88 12.13
N ASP A 236 -13.82 17.58 12.11
CA ASP A 236 -15.03 17.02 11.50
C ASP A 236 -16.24 17.15 12.44
N VAL A 237 -17.19 18.01 12.07
CA VAL A 237 -18.41 18.26 12.83
C VAL A 237 -19.35 17.06 12.84
N SER A 238 -19.21 16.10 11.91
CA SER A 238 -20.03 14.88 11.87
C SER A 238 -19.80 13.97 13.09
N GLN A 239 -18.65 14.10 13.75
CA GLN A 239 -18.31 13.39 14.99
C GLN A 239 -19.05 13.93 16.21
N VAL A 240 -19.70 15.10 16.10
CA VAL A 240 -20.45 15.71 17.20
C VAL A 240 -21.92 15.32 17.13
N PRO A 241 -22.54 14.85 18.23
CA PRO A 241 -23.96 14.52 18.25
C PRO A 241 -24.84 15.68 17.77
N PRO A 242 -25.82 15.44 16.87
CA PRO A 242 -26.61 16.51 16.24
C PRO A 242 -27.42 17.33 17.25
N SER A 243 -27.86 16.71 18.35
CA SER A 243 -28.56 17.39 19.44
C SER A 243 -27.68 18.40 20.20
N LEU A 244 -26.38 18.14 20.27
CA LEU A 244 -25.40 19.04 20.88
C LEU A 244 -25.08 20.20 19.94
N VAL A 245 -24.89 19.92 18.65
CA VAL A 245 -24.67 20.94 17.61
C VAL A 245 -25.83 21.94 17.56
N ALA A 246 -27.07 21.46 17.53
CA ALA A 246 -28.25 22.32 17.51
C ALA A 246 -28.32 23.21 18.76
N ARG A 247 -28.04 22.67 19.95
CA ARG A 247 -28.02 23.43 21.21
C ARG A 247 -26.94 24.52 21.22
N ILE A 248 -25.74 24.20 20.73
CA ILE A 248 -24.62 25.16 20.62
C ILE A 248 -24.97 26.25 19.61
N ALA A 249 -25.51 25.90 18.44
CA ALA A 249 -25.89 26.84 17.41
C ALA A 249 -26.95 27.84 17.89
N VAL A 250 -28.03 27.36 18.53
CA VAL A 250 -29.09 28.22 19.07
C VAL A 250 -28.56 29.12 20.18
N ASN A 251 -27.75 28.60 21.10
CA ASN A 251 -27.17 29.40 22.19
C ASN A 251 -26.22 30.48 21.63
N THR A 252 -25.38 30.13 20.66
CA THR A 252 -24.45 31.06 20.03
C THR A 252 -25.20 32.14 19.26
N LEU A 253 -26.20 31.78 18.45
CA LEU A 253 -27.03 32.75 17.71
C LEU A 253 -27.80 33.69 18.65
N SER A 254 -28.25 33.21 19.82
CA SER A 254 -28.96 34.05 20.80
C SER A 254 -28.07 35.09 21.49
N ARG A 255 -26.74 34.90 21.47
CA ARG A 255 -25.76 35.76 22.14
C ARG A 255 -24.93 36.60 21.18
N LEU A 256 -25.01 36.32 19.88
CA LEU A 256 -24.20 36.97 18.86
C LEU A 256 -24.77 38.36 18.53
N ASP A 257 -23.90 39.35 18.43
CA ASP A 257 -24.28 40.68 17.95
C ASP A 257 -24.65 40.62 16.45
N ALA A 258 -25.80 41.19 16.10
CA ALA A 258 -26.33 41.22 14.74
C ALA A 258 -25.38 41.97 13.77
N GLN A 259 -24.68 43.00 14.24
CA GLN A 259 -23.70 43.74 13.42
C GLN A 259 -22.46 42.91 13.10
N VAL A 260 -22.03 42.07 14.04
CA VAL A 260 -20.91 41.14 13.86
C VAL A 260 -21.27 40.05 12.86
N LEU A 261 -22.49 39.51 12.95
CA LEU A 261 -23.00 38.53 11.99
C LEU A 261 -23.11 39.12 10.58
N ALA A 262 -23.64 40.34 10.44
CA ALA A 262 -23.76 41.01 9.14
C ALA A 262 -22.40 41.20 8.46
N LYS A 263 -21.40 41.69 9.20
CA LYS A 263 -20.02 41.85 8.69
C LYS A 263 -19.39 40.51 8.28
N ALA A 264 -19.60 39.46 9.06
CA ALA A 264 -19.10 38.12 8.72
C ALA A 264 -19.74 37.59 7.42
N VAL A 265 -21.05 37.77 7.25
CA VAL A 265 -21.78 37.38 6.03
C VAL A 265 -21.30 38.19 4.82
N ASP A 266 -21.11 39.50 4.97
CA ASP A 266 -20.61 40.36 3.89
C ASP A 266 -19.18 40.00 3.48
N GLY A 267 -18.31 39.61 4.42
CA GLY A 267 -16.97 39.13 4.10
C GLY A 267 -16.96 37.82 3.32
N VAL A 268 -17.84 36.87 3.67
CA VAL A 268 -17.99 35.62 2.90
C VAL A 268 -18.56 35.92 1.50
N ARG A 269 -19.51 36.86 1.39
CA ARG A 269 -20.05 37.28 0.09
C ARG A 269 -18.97 37.89 -0.81
N GLY A 270 -18.14 38.79 -0.28
CA GLY A 270 -17.03 39.37 -1.03
C GLY A 270 -15.97 38.34 -1.47
N ARG A 271 -15.70 37.33 -0.63
CA ARG A 271 -14.84 36.19 -0.99
C ARG A 271 -15.41 35.37 -2.15
N LEU A 272 -16.71 35.08 -2.14
CA LEU A 272 -17.39 34.37 -3.22
C LEU A 272 -17.43 35.18 -4.52
N GLU A 273 -17.66 36.49 -4.45
CA GLU A 273 -17.59 37.38 -5.62
C GLU A 273 -16.17 37.42 -6.22
N THR A 274 -15.13 37.43 -5.38
CA THR A 274 -13.73 37.39 -5.84
C THR A 274 -13.40 36.09 -6.56
N LEU A 275 -13.89 34.95 -6.07
CA LEU A 275 -13.74 33.65 -6.72
C LEU A 275 -14.52 33.56 -8.04
N ASN A 276 -15.74 34.10 -8.07
CA ASN A 276 -16.57 34.11 -9.29
C ASN A 276 -15.97 35.01 -10.39
N ASN A 277 -15.30 36.09 -10.00
CA ASN A 277 -14.63 37.00 -10.92
C ASN A 277 -13.19 36.59 -11.28
N SER A 278 -12.68 35.51 -10.69
CA SER A 278 -11.34 34.99 -11.01
C SER A 278 -11.39 34.21 -12.33
N PRO A 279 -10.48 34.47 -13.28
CA PRO A 279 -10.42 33.72 -14.53
C PRO A 279 -10.21 32.22 -14.25
N PRO A 280 -10.78 31.31 -15.06
CA PRO A 280 -10.58 29.88 -14.88
C PRO A 280 -9.08 29.59 -14.86
N ALA A 281 -8.62 28.92 -13.80
CA ALA A 281 -7.22 28.54 -13.66
C ALA A 281 -6.81 27.72 -14.90
N GLU A 282 -5.82 28.20 -15.65
CA GLU A 282 -5.13 27.37 -16.64
C GLU A 282 -4.61 26.15 -15.88
N LEU A 283 -5.18 24.97 -16.17
CA LEU A 283 -4.66 23.71 -15.69
C LEU A 283 -3.26 23.56 -16.30
N ASN A 284 -2.24 23.97 -15.56
CA ASN A 284 -0.87 23.63 -15.88
C ASN A 284 -0.67 22.17 -15.46
N PRO A 285 -0.52 21.23 -16.41
CA PRO A 285 -0.35 19.81 -16.09
C PRO A 285 0.92 19.52 -15.27
N ASN A 286 1.82 20.49 -15.13
CA ASN A 286 3.03 20.40 -14.32
C ASN A 286 2.87 20.78 -12.83
N THR A 287 1.71 21.28 -12.41
CA THR A 287 1.44 21.65 -11.01
C THR A 287 0.18 21.03 -10.43
N ALA A 288 -0.49 20.14 -11.18
CA ALA A 288 -1.52 19.30 -10.60
C ALA A 288 -0.88 18.48 -9.45
N PRO A 289 -1.46 18.49 -8.23
CA PRO A 289 -0.99 17.58 -7.19
C PRO A 289 -1.26 16.17 -7.72
N LEU A 290 -0.20 15.51 -8.17
CA LEU A 290 -0.22 14.07 -8.35
C LEU A 290 -0.64 13.52 -6.98
N GLY A 291 -1.78 12.84 -6.93
CA GLY A 291 -2.25 12.11 -5.76
C GLY A 291 -1.36 10.88 -5.54
N VAL A 292 -0.07 11.14 -5.34
CA VAL A 292 0.90 10.14 -4.93
C VAL A 292 0.71 10.01 -3.42
N GLU A 293 -0.12 9.06 -3.01
CA GLU A 293 0.05 8.48 -1.69
C GLU A 293 1.49 7.96 -1.62
N GLU A 294 2.18 8.29 -0.52
CA GLU A 294 3.56 7.89 -0.26
C GLU A 294 3.63 6.37 -0.05
N ASP A 295 3.50 5.62 -1.13
CA ASP A 295 3.88 4.21 -1.18
C ASP A 295 5.42 4.17 -1.26
N GLU A 296 6.00 3.62 -0.20
CA GLU A 296 7.41 3.29 -0.08
C GLU A 296 7.71 2.06 -0.94
N ASP A 297 7.43 2.16 -2.25
CA ASP A 297 7.88 1.18 -3.22
C ASP A 297 9.39 1.37 -3.42
N ASP A 298 10.10 0.24 -3.47
CA ASP A 298 11.45 0.15 -3.99
C ASP A 298 11.48 0.77 -5.39
N TYR A 299 11.80 2.06 -5.45
CA TYR A 299 12.21 2.71 -6.68
C TYR A 299 13.53 2.07 -7.12
N GLU A 300 13.45 0.96 -7.85
CA GLU A 300 14.50 0.56 -8.78
C GLU A 300 14.43 1.53 -9.96
N PRO A 301 15.41 2.43 -10.14
CA PRO A 301 15.47 3.21 -11.35
C PRO A 301 15.76 2.23 -12.49
N ASP A 302 14.80 2.00 -13.38
CA ASP A 302 15.05 1.34 -14.65
C ASP A 302 16.06 2.19 -15.45
N PHE A 303 17.34 1.81 -15.38
CA PHE A 303 18.44 2.48 -16.04
C PHE A 303 18.57 2.06 -17.51
N TYR A 304 17.48 2.07 -18.28
CA TYR A 304 17.62 2.12 -19.72
C TYR A 304 18.19 3.48 -20.13
N GLN A 305 19.07 3.48 -21.13
CA GLN A 305 19.57 4.73 -21.71
C GLN A 305 18.39 5.56 -22.18
N ALA A 306 18.29 6.81 -21.72
CA ALA A 306 17.49 7.80 -22.43
C ALA A 306 18.06 7.88 -23.84
N GLU A 307 17.32 7.38 -24.83
CA GLU A 307 17.72 7.50 -26.23
C GLU A 307 17.89 8.99 -26.55
N ASP A 308 19.03 9.32 -27.14
CA ASP A 308 19.37 10.70 -27.47
C ASP A 308 18.42 11.21 -28.57
N THR A 309 18.09 12.50 -28.53
CA THR A 309 17.16 13.15 -29.48
C THR A 309 17.57 12.91 -30.94
N GLU A 310 18.87 12.77 -31.21
CA GLU A 310 19.42 12.49 -32.54
C GLU A 310 19.28 11.00 -32.98
N GLN A 311 19.19 10.06 -32.04
CA GLN A 311 18.93 8.64 -32.35
C GLN A 311 17.47 8.43 -32.76
N ILE A 312 16.54 9.17 -32.15
CA ILE A 312 15.12 9.13 -32.48
C ILE A 312 14.90 9.70 -33.89
N LEU A 313 15.57 10.80 -34.24
CA LEU A 313 15.52 11.40 -35.57
C LEU A 313 16.07 10.48 -36.67
N ASN A 314 17.21 9.82 -36.44
CA ASN A 314 17.80 8.89 -37.41
C ASN A 314 16.99 7.58 -37.59
N LYS A 315 16.25 7.13 -36.57
CA LYS A 315 15.32 6.00 -36.70
C LYS A 315 14.06 6.37 -37.49
N LEU A 316 13.60 7.62 -37.39
CA LEU A 316 12.47 8.12 -38.19
C LEU A 316 12.82 8.27 -39.68
N ASP A 317 14.04 8.72 -40.00
CA ASP A 317 14.47 8.94 -41.40
C ASP A 317 14.68 7.65 -42.20
N ASN A 318 14.88 6.51 -41.53
CA ASN A 318 15.11 5.21 -42.18
C ASN A 318 13.86 4.31 -42.26
N ALA A 319 12.68 4.79 -41.85
CA ALA A 319 11.44 4.02 -41.95
C ALA A 319 10.85 4.08 -43.38
N PRO A 320 10.42 2.96 -44.00
CA PRO A 320 9.85 2.98 -45.35
C PRO A 320 8.48 3.68 -45.34
N ALA A 321 8.27 4.59 -46.30
CA ALA A 321 7.05 5.38 -46.42
C ALA A 321 5.84 4.52 -46.85
N PRO A 322 4.69 4.60 -46.15
CA PRO A 322 3.42 4.13 -46.69
C PRO A 322 2.76 5.22 -47.55
N ALA A 323 2.06 4.74 -48.57
CA ALA A 323 1.50 5.48 -49.69
C ALA A 323 0.38 6.47 -49.32
N VAL A 324 0.50 7.67 -49.92
CA VAL A 324 -0.54 8.53 -50.52
C VAL A 324 -1.86 8.73 -49.76
N ALA A 325 -2.03 9.95 -49.23
CA ALA A 325 -3.16 10.83 -49.56
C ALA A 325 -2.95 12.21 -48.89
N GLU A 326 -2.61 13.23 -49.68
CA GLU A 326 -2.72 14.64 -49.24
C GLU A 326 -4.20 15.07 -49.25
N PRO A 327 -4.58 16.04 -48.40
CA PRO A 327 -4.75 17.37 -48.99
C PRO A 327 -4.24 18.56 -48.14
N ARG A 328 -3.58 19.47 -48.86
CA ARG A 328 -3.58 20.94 -48.76
C ARG A 328 -3.01 21.58 -47.49
N ILE A 329 -1.74 21.96 -47.64
CA ILE A 329 -1.03 22.93 -46.80
C ILE A 329 -1.60 24.33 -47.04
N SER A 330 -2.19 24.92 -45.99
CA SER A 330 -2.38 26.36 -45.82
C SER A 330 -1.10 26.91 -45.17
N LEU A 331 -0.51 27.94 -45.78
CA LEU A 331 0.82 28.49 -45.47
C LEU A 331 0.88 29.38 -44.20
N ASP A 332 -0.14 29.35 -43.35
CA ASP A 332 -0.27 30.24 -42.16
C ASP A 332 0.08 29.58 -40.81
N ASP A 333 0.55 28.33 -40.79
CA ASP A 333 0.68 27.52 -39.57
C ASP A 333 2.13 27.41 -39.05
N THR A 334 3.01 28.36 -39.37
CA THR A 334 4.48 28.20 -39.24
C THR A 334 5.09 28.52 -37.87
N LEU A 335 4.32 28.88 -36.83
CA LEU A 335 4.88 29.16 -35.49
C LEU A 335 4.05 28.68 -34.28
N GLY A 336 3.07 27.79 -34.49
CA GLY A 336 2.37 27.11 -33.39
C GLY A 336 2.94 25.70 -33.18
N LEU A 337 3.60 25.44 -32.06
CA LEU A 337 3.90 24.06 -31.63
C LEU A 337 2.56 23.30 -31.56
N ARG A 338 2.30 22.42 -32.53
CA ARG A 338 1.15 21.52 -32.49
C ARG A 338 1.27 20.70 -31.21
N SER A 339 0.22 20.69 -30.39
CA SER A 339 0.15 19.87 -29.18
C SER A 339 0.43 18.42 -29.54
N PHE A 340 1.64 17.96 -29.28
CA PHE A 340 2.04 16.58 -29.47
C PHE A 340 1.33 15.72 -28.41
N SER A 341 0.26 15.05 -28.82
CA SER A 341 -0.38 14.00 -28.03
C SER A 341 0.27 12.68 -28.41
N LEU A 342 0.81 11.96 -27.42
CA LEU A 342 1.13 10.55 -27.62
C LEU A 342 -0.13 9.83 -28.14
N PRO A 343 0.01 8.88 -29.08
CA PRO A 343 -1.10 8.01 -29.42
C PRO A 343 -1.54 7.28 -28.14
N GLN A 344 -2.85 7.22 -27.91
CA GLN A 344 -3.37 6.49 -26.75
C GLN A 344 -2.80 5.07 -26.78
N PRO A 345 -2.31 4.54 -25.64
CA PRO A 345 -1.77 3.19 -25.59
C PRO A 345 -2.82 2.21 -26.12
N GLN A 346 -2.36 1.18 -26.83
CA GLN A 346 -3.25 0.16 -27.36
C GLN A 346 -4.06 -0.44 -26.20
N GLN A 347 -5.38 -0.30 -26.26
CA GLN A 347 -6.26 -0.85 -25.23
C GLN A 347 -6.09 -2.36 -25.18
N LEU A 348 -5.80 -2.90 -23.99
CA LEU A 348 -5.75 -4.34 -23.78
C LEU A 348 -7.13 -4.93 -24.07
N THR A 349 -7.17 -5.99 -24.87
CA THR A 349 -8.39 -6.78 -24.99
C THR A 349 -8.70 -7.43 -23.63
N PRO A 350 -9.99 -7.65 -23.30
CA PRO A 350 -10.38 -8.23 -22.01
C PRO A 350 -9.72 -9.60 -21.77
N GLU A 351 -9.52 -10.38 -22.83
CA GLU A 351 -8.83 -11.68 -22.77
C GLU A 351 -7.33 -11.55 -22.45
N MET A 352 -6.65 -10.58 -23.06
CA MET A 352 -5.24 -10.32 -22.77
C MET A 352 -5.06 -9.80 -21.34
N ALA A 353 -5.96 -8.93 -20.87
CA ALA A 353 -5.95 -8.44 -19.49
C ALA A 353 -6.17 -9.58 -18.49
N LEU A 354 -7.08 -10.52 -18.80
CA LEU A 354 -7.33 -11.68 -17.95
C LEU A 354 -6.15 -12.65 -17.91
N ASN A 355 -5.53 -12.94 -19.05
CA ASN A 355 -4.34 -13.78 -19.12
C ASN A 355 -3.15 -13.16 -18.38
N ALA A 356 -2.94 -11.85 -18.54
CA ALA A 356 -1.93 -11.11 -17.80
C ALA A 356 -2.23 -11.14 -16.29
N GLY A 357 -3.48 -10.90 -15.89
CA GLY A 357 -3.92 -10.95 -14.50
C GLY A 357 -3.70 -12.32 -13.85
N ASN A 358 -4.14 -13.40 -14.51
CA ASN A 358 -3.90 -14.77 -14.04
C ASN A 358 -2.40 -15.07 -13.94
N GLY A 359 -1.60 -14.65 -14.92
CA GLY A 359 -0.14 -14.81 -14.89
C GLY A 359 0.53 -14.03 -13.76
N THR A 360 -0.03 -12.89 -13.35
CA THR A 360 0.44 -12.12 -12.18
C THR A 360 0.06 -12.82 -10.88
N VAL A 361 -1.18 -13.30 -10.74
CA VAL A 361 -1.64 -14.02 -9.54
C VAL A 361 -0.81 -15.30 -9.31
N THR A 362 -0.52 -16.06 -10.37
CA THR A 362 0.32 -17.26 -10.27
C THR A 362 1.74 -16.92 -9.81
N ARG A 363 2.34 -15.85 -10.36
CA ARG A 363 3.67 -15.38 -9.93
C ARG A 363 3.68 -14.91 -8.47
N VAL A 364 2.64 -14.22 -8.02
CA VAL A 364 2.50 -13.83 -6.61
C VAL A 364 2.43 -15.07 -5.73
N LEU A 365 1.65 -16.09 -6.08
CA LEU A 365 1.57 -17.33 -5.32
C LEU A 365 2.90 -18.11 -5.29
N GLU A 366 3.62 -18.15 -6.40
CA GLU A 366 4.95 -18.76 -6.47
C GLU A 366 5.96 -18.02 -5.57
N MET A 367 5.95 -16.68 -5.63
CA MET A 367 6.73 -15.84 -4.73
C MET A 367 6.35 -16.11 -3.27
N MET A 368 5.06 -16.26 -2.95
CA MET A 368 4.62 -16.58 -1.59
C MET A 368 5.10 -17.93 -1.08
N LYS A 369 5.21 -18.94 -1.95
CA LYS A 369 5.78 -20.24 -1.59
C LYS A 369 7.28 -20.15 -1.30
N SER A 370 7.97 -19.16 -1.88
CA SER A 370 9.40 -18.91 -1.65
C SER A 370 9.71 -18.07 -0.41
N LEU A 371 8.70 -17.37 0.16
CA LEU A 371 8.85 -16.59 1.38
C LEU A 371 8.84 -17.52 2.60
N ASP A 372 9.92 -17.50 3.39
CA ASP A 372 10.08 -18.30 4.61
C ASP A 372 8.91 -18.09 5.59
N GLU A 373 8.44 -19.17 6.20
CA GLU A 373 7.37 -19.14 7.19
C GLU A 373 7.83 -18.37 8.44
N PRO A 374 7.18 -17.25 8.82
CA PRO A 374 7.66 -16.46 9.95
C PRO A 374 7.52 -17.28 11.25
N GLY A 375 8.65 -17.52 11.90
CA GLY A 375 8.68 -18.23 13.19
C GLY A 375 7.81 -17.53 14.25
N THR A 376 6.73 -18.20 14.65
CA THR A 376 5.91 -18.14 15.89
C THR A 376 5.60 -16.82 16.62
N LYS A 377 6.12 -15.65 16.23
CA LYS A 377 5.77 -14.36 16.84
C LYS A 377 4.74 -13.65 15.97
N LYS A 378 3.47 -14.05 16.13
CA LYS A 378 2.31 -13.28 15.66
C LYS A 378 2.36 -11.89 16.31
N GLN A 379 2.89 -10.88 15.61
CA GLN A 379 2.71 -9.50 16.01
C GLN A 379 1.20 -9.23 15.97
N LYS A 380 0.58 -8.97 17.13
CA LYS A 380 -0.82 -8.54 17.18
C LYS A 380 -0.94 -7.22 16.42
N ALA A 381 -1.46 -7.30 15.20
CA ALA A 381 -1.72 -6.14 14.36
C ALA A 381 -2.83 -5.28 15.02
N GLY A 382 -2.55 -4.00 15.25
CA GLY A 382 -3.57 -3.03 15.64
C GLY A 382 -4.54 -2.75 14.48
N PHE A 383 -5.70 -2.19 14.81
CA PHE A 383 -6.81 -1.89 13.88
C PHE A 383 -6.42 -1.00 12.67
N SER A 384 -5.28 -0.30 12.73
CA SER A 384 -4.82 0.66 11.72
C SER A 384 -3.74 0.12 10.77
N ARG A 385 -3.37 -1.16 10.83
CA ARG A 385 -2.33 -1.68 9.94
C ARG A 385 -2.91 -1.97 8.55
N LEU A 386 -2.43 -1.25 7.54
CA LEU A 386 -2.68 -1.53 6.13
C LEU A 386 -2.16 -2.93 5.77
N ALA A 387 -2.98 -3.71 5.07
CA ALA A 387 -2.66 -5.10 4.69
C ALA A 387 -1.42 -5.23 3.78
N ALA A 388 -0.89 -4.12 3.25
CA ALA A 388 0.30 -4.07 2.40
C ALA A 388 1.58 -3.60 3.12
N SER A 389 1.52 -3.21 4.40
CA SER A 389 2.69 -2.68 5.15
C SER A 389 3.70 -3.75 5.61
N SER A 390 3.57 -4.99 5.13
CA SER A 390 4.50 -6.09 5.36
C SER A 390 4.65 -6.87 4.06
N GLU A 391 5.88 -7.19 3.69
CA GLU A 391 6.17 -8.26 2.71
C GLU A 391 5.94 -9.67 3.30
N SER A 392 5.01 -9.82 4.25
CA SER A 392 4.76 -11.11 4.89
C SER A 392 3.82 -11.95 4.03
N ARG A 393 3.98 -13.27 4.12
CA ARG A 393 3.06 -14.25 3.53
C ARG A 393 1.59 -13.95 3.87
N ASP A 394 1.31 -13.60 5.13
CA ASP A 394 -0.05 -13.27 5.60
C ASP A 394 -0.64 -12.01 4.93
N SER A 395 0.22 -11.04 4.60
CA SER A 395 -0.17 -9.79 3.95
C SER A 395 -0.59 -10.04 2.50
N TRP A 396 0.22 -10.82 1.77
CA TRP A 396 -0.12 -11.27 0.41
C TRP A 396 -1.38 -12.16 0.38
N MET A 397 -1.57 -13.06 1.36
CA MET A 397 -2.82 -13.84 1.45
C MET A 397 -4.04 -12.95 1.67
N THR A 398 -3.90 -11.90 2.50
CA THR A 398 -4.97 -10.94 2.73
C THR A 398 -5.30 -10.16 1.45
N ILE A 399 -4.29 -9.75 0.69
CA ILE A 399 -4.48 -9.08 -0.60
C ILE A 399 -5.19 -10.01 -1.59
N LEU A 400 -4.75 -11.27 -1.73
CA LEU A 400 -5.39 -12.24 -2.63
C LEU A 400 -6.85 -12.52 -2.23
N ALA A 401 -7.13 -12.71 -0.94
CA ALA A 401 -8.50 -12.90 -0.45
C ALA A 401 -9.39 -11.69 -0.74
N ARG A 402 -8.85 -10.47 -0.61
CA ARG A 402 -9.57 -9.23 -0.95
C ARG A 402 -9.73 -9.01 -2.44
N LEU A 403 -8.74 -9.38 -3.25
CA LEU A 403 -8.81 -9.30 -4.71
C LEU A 403 -9.83 -10.29 -5.26
N ALA A 404 -9.89 -11.50 -4.70
CA ALA A 404 -10.91 -12.51 -5.03
C ALA A 404 -12.33 -12.02 -4.72
N THR A 405 -12.52 -11.35 -3.58
CA THR A 405 -13.84 -10.95 -3.08
C THR A 405 -14.30 -9.60 -3.61
N ARG A 406 -13.44 -8.59 -3.66
CA ARG A 406 -13.83 -7.17 -3.82
C ARG A 406 -13.64 -6.61 -5.24
N SER A 407 -12.82 -7.23 -6.10
CA SER A 407 -12.46 -6.62 -7.40
C SER A 407 -13.60 -6.56 -8.42
N SER A 408 -14.73 -7.22 -8.16
CA SER A 408 -15.93 -7.15 -9.01
C SER A 408 -17.09 -6.34 -8.40
N ALA A 409 -16.94 -5.82 -7.18
CA ALA A 409 -17.98 -5.03 -6.52
C ALA A 409 -18.21 -3.70 -7.27
N GLY A 410 -19.28 -3.65 -8.07
CA GLY A 410 -19.69 -2.47 -8.85
C GLY A 410 -19.26 -2.45 -10.33
N LEU A 411 -18.48 -3.44 -10.80
CA LEU A 411 -18.07 -3.54 -12.21
C LEU A 411 -18.88 -4.57 -13.03
N GLU A 412 -19.61 -5.48 -12.37
CA GLU A 412 -20.47 -6.46 -13.07
C GLU A 412 -21.81 -5.86 -13.57
N GLU A 413 -22.19 -4.66 -13.10
CA GLU A 413 -23.37 -3.93 -13.61
C GLU A 413 -23.19 -3.38 -15.03
N ILE A 414 -21.94 -3.34 -15.55
CA ILE A 414 -21.65 -2.90 -16.92
C ILE A 414 -21.74 -4.10 -17.90
N SER A 415 -22.52 -5.14 -17.56
CA SER A 415 -22.97 -6.09 -18.58
C SER A 415 -24.27 -5.56 -19.19
N VAL A 416 -24.16 -4.93 -20.36
CA VAL A 416 -25.30 -4.61 -21.21
C VAL A 416 -26.07 -5.92 -21.41
N LYS A 417 -27.35 -5.94 -20.99
CA LYS A 417 -28.31 -7.04 -21.17
C LYS A 417 -28.06 -7.79 -22.49
N ALA A 418 -27.33 -8.89 -22.42
CA ALA A 418 -27.29 -9.92 -23.44
C ALA A 418 -28.04 -11.10 -22.85
N GLU A 419 -29.17 -11.44 -23.45
CA GLU A 419 -30.03 -12.51 -22.98
C GLU A 419 -29.32 -13.87 -23.07
N ALA A 420 -29.59 -14.70 -22.05
CA ALA A 420 -29.66 -16.16 -22.12
C ALA A 420 -28.41 -16.92 -22.62
N ASN A 421 -27.44 -17.13 -21.72
CA ASN A 421 -26.87 -18.47 -21.48
C ASN A 421 -26.01 -18.49 -20.20
N ASP A 422 -26.47 -19.24 -19.20
CA ASP A 422 -25.84 -19.40 -17.86
C ASP A 422 -24.48 -20.12 -17.90
N SER A 423 -24.01 -20.51 -19.08
CA SER A 423 -22.75 -21.20 -19.35
C SER A 423 -21.64 -20.30 -19.94
N SER A 424 -21.90 -19.00 -20.14
CA SER A 424 -21.01 -18.09 -20.86
C SER A 424 -20.67 -16.79 -20.12
N ARG A 425 -20.72 -16.78 -18.78
CA ARG A 425 -20.09 -15.67 -18.05
C ARG A 425 -18.58 -15.76 -18.30
N PRO A 426 -17.92 -14.72 -18.85
CA PRO A 426 -16.48 -14.73 -19.00
C PRO A 426 -15.86 -15.03 -17.64
N SER A 427 -14.92 -15.96 -17.58
CA SER A 427 -14.22 -16.27 -16.34
C SER A 427 -13.72 -14.95 -15.77
N SER A 428 -14.18 -14.56 -14.58
CA SER A 428 -13.65 -13.35 -13.95
C SER A 428 -12.32 -13.70 -13.30
N LEU A 429 -11.39 -12.75 -13.28
CA LEU A 429 -10.11 -12.88 -12.58
C LEU A 429 -10.33 -13.36 -11.13
N ASN A 430 -11.42 -12.90 -10.50
CA ASN A 430 -11.88 -13.30 -9.16
C ASN A 430 -12.03 -14.81 -9.02
N ASN A 431 -12.73 -15.46 -9.96
CA ASN A 431 -12.89 -16.91 -9.93
C ASN A 431 -11.55 -17.60 -10.10
N GLY A 432 -10.67 -17.11 -10.97
CA GLY A 432 -9.29 -17.60 -11.09
C GLY A 432 -8.51 -17.51 -9.77
N ILE A 433 -8.63 -16.40 -9.05
CA ILE A 433 -7.99 -16.23 -7.73
C ILE A 433 -8.61 -17.18 -6.69
N ARG A 434 -9.94 -17.37 -6.69
CA ARG A 434 -10.61 -18.32 -5.78
C ARG A 434 -10.15 -19.76 -6.02
N GLU A 435 -10.02 -20.17 -7.28
CA GLU A 435 -9.47 -21.49 -7.62
C GLU A 435 -8.05 -21.66 -7.10
N ASN A 436 -7.20 -20.65 -7.31
CA ASN A 436 -5.83 -20.68 -6.84
C ASN A 436 -5.73 -20.70 -5.30
N LEU A 437 -6.55 -19.92 -4.59
CA LEU A 437 -6.65 -19.96 -3.13
C LEU A 437 -7.10 -21.33 -2.63
N TYR A 438 -8.12 -21.91 -3.26
CA TYR A 438 -8.59 -23.26 -2.94
C TYR A 438 -7.47 -24.29 -3.09
N ASN A 439 -6.75 -24.27 -4.21
CA ASN A 439 -5.63 -25.20 -4.45
C ASN A 439 -4.53 -25.03 -3.40
N TYR A 440 -4.13 -23.80 -3.10
CA TYR A 440 -3.14 -23.51 -2.05
C TYR A 440 -3.57 -24.04 -0.68
N ILE A 441 -4.84 -23.86 -0.30
CA ILE A 441 -5.35 -24.39 0.98
C ILE A 441 -5.36 -25.93 0.97
N MET A 442 -5.72 -26.56 -0.15
CA MET A 442 -5.78 -28.03 -0.25
C MET A 442 -4.41 -28.70 -0.32
N GLU A 443 -3.33 -28.00 -0.71
CA GLU A 443 -1.96 -28.52 -0.65
C GLU A 443 -1.58 -28.98 0.76
N ASP A 444 -1.91 -28.17 1.78
CA ASP A 444 -1.83 -28.56 3.19
C ASP A 444 -2.86 -27.80 4.04
N PHE A 445 -4.06 -28.37 4.13
CA PHE A 445 -5.17 -27.72 4.84
C PHE A 445 -4.93 -27.59 6.36
N ARG A 446 -3.98 -28.34 6.94
CA ARG A 446 -3.73 -28.30 8.39
C ARG A 446 -2.92 -27.06 8.76
N THR A 447 -1.90 -26.75 7.98
CA THR A 447 -1.07 -25.54 8.16
C THR A 447 -1.76 -24.30 7.59
N HIS A 448 -2.53 -24.46 6.50
CA HIS A 448 -3.22 -23.35 5.83
C HIS A 448 -4.64 -23.07 6.36
N ILE A 449 -5.03 -23.62 7.52
CA ILE A 449 -6.39 -23.41 8.05
C ILE A 449 -6.67 -21.93 8.40
N ASP A 450 -5.67 -21.21 8.90
CA ASP A 450 -5.78 -19.78 9.24
C ASP A 450 -6.12 -18.96 7.98
N VAL A 451 -5.54 -19.34 6.84
CA VAL A 451 -5.82 -18.74 5.54
C VAL A 451 -7.26 -19.03 5.10
N ALA A 452 -7.70 -20.29 5.21
CA ALA A 452 -9.04 -20.68 4.82
C ALA A 452 -10.10 -19.88 5.60
N VAL A 453 -9.92 -19.75 6.92
CA VAL A 453 -10.79 -18.94 7.78
C VAL A 453 -10.76 -17.48 7.37
N SER A 454 -9.59 -16.89 7.15
CA SER A 454 -9.45 -15.48 6.73
C SER A 454 -10.16 -15.20 5.41
N TRP A 455 -9.98 -16.07 4.41
CA TRP A 455 -10.65 -15.95 3.11
C TRP A 455 -12.18 -16.08 3.25
N LEU A 456 -12.67 -17.05 4.02
CA LEU A 456 -14.11 -17.22 4.25
C LEU A 456 -14.73 -16.05 5.03
N CYS A 457 -14.00 -15.44 5.96
CA CYS A 457 -14.41 -14.21 6.64
C CYS A 457 -14.57 -13.03 5.66
N GLU A 458 -13.65 -12.89 4.70
CA GLU A 458 -13.75 -11.86 3.66
C GLU A 458 -14.89 -12.14 2.66
N GLU A 459 -15.12 -13.38 2.23
CA GLU A 459 -16.27 -13.75 1.37
C GLU A 459 -17.60 -13.49 2.09
N TRP A 460 -17.71 -13.87 3.38
CA TRP A 460 -18.89 -13.59 4.18
C TRP A 460 -19.14 -12.08 4.34
N TYR A 461 -18.08 -11.32 4.62
CA TYR A 461 -18.18 -9.88 4.75
C TYR A 461 -18.67 -9.24 3.44
N ASN A 462 -18.14 -9.70 2.30
CA ASN A 462 -18.58 -9.26 0.99
C ASN A 462 -20.06 -9.57 0.74
N ASP A 463 -20.48 -10.82 0.98
CA ASP A 463 -21.88 -11.24 0.84
C ASP A 463 -22.83 -10.37 1.70
N LYS A 464 -22.44 -10.03 2.93
CA LYS A 464 -23.25 -9.14 3.80
C LYS A 464 -23.27 -7.70 3.32
N VAL A 465 -22.19 -7.19 2.74
CA VAL A 465 -22.14 -5.85 2.15
C VAL A 465 -23.03 -5.77 0.91
N LEU A 466 -22.96 -6.77 0.02
CA LEU A 466 -23.82 -6.87 -1.17
C LEU A 466 -25.30 -7.01 -0.80
N GLN A 467 -25.63 -7.84 0.20
CA GLN A 467 -27.00 -7.96 0.71
C GLN A 467 -27.56 -6.63 1.24
N LYS A 468 -26.71 -5.77 1.82
CA LYS A 468 -27.11 -4.44 2.29
C LYS A 468 -27.25 -3.42 1.17
N ALA A 469 -26.41 -3.51 0.14
CA ALA A 469 -26.49 -2.63 -1.02
C ALA A 469 -27.77 -2.86 -1.84
N GLY A 470 -28.33 -4.07 -1.77
CA GLY A 470 -29.50 -4.48 -2.56
C GLY A 470 -29.10 -4.84 -3.98
N GLY A 471 -29.79 -5.84 -4.56
CA GLY A 471 -29.45 -6.41 -5.88
C GLY A 471 -29.48 -7.94 -5.86
N ASP A 472 -29.60 -8.56 -7.04
CA ASP A 472 -29.45 -10.01 -7.21
C ASP A 472 -27.99 -10.34 -7.50
N HIS A 473 -27.20 -10.47 -6.43
CA HIS A 473 -25.79 -10.82 -6.51
C HIS A 473 -25.57 -12.28 -6.10
N PRO A 474 -24.68 -13.02 -6.79
CA PRO A 474 -24.34 -14.38 -6.40
C PRO A 474 -23.63 -14.39 -5.04
N LEU A 475 -24.14 -15.20 -4.11
CA LEU A 475 -23.54 -15.40 -2.79
C LEU A 475 -22.46 -16.48 -2.87
N TYR A 476 -21.24 -16.15 -2.49
CA TYR A 476 -20.09 -17.05 -2.63
C TYR A 476 -19.70 -17.76 -1.34
N TYR A 477 -20.02 -17.19 -0.17
CA TYR A 477 -19.59 -17.73 1.12
C TYR A 477 -20.02 -19.19 1.31
N GLU A 478 -21.31 -19.48 1.11
CA GLU A 478 -21.85 -20.84 1.28
C GLU A 478 -21.18 -21.82 0.30
N LYS A 479 -21.07 -21.45 -0.97
CA LYS A 479 -20.47 -22.29 -2.02
C LYS A 479 -18.99 -22.59 -1.72
N CYS A 480 -18.21 -21.58 -1.35
CA CYS A 480 -16.80 -21.74 -1.01
C CYS A 480 -16.61 -22.57 0.26
N THR A 481 -17.45 -22.37 1.28
CA THR A 481 -17.37 -23.13 2.54
C THR A 481 -17.69 -24.60 2.33
N LEU A 482 -18.77 -24.92 1.60
CA LEU A 482 -19.13 -26.30 1.28
C LEU A 482 -18.04 -26.99 0.47
N ARG A 483 -17.47 -26.29 -0.53
CA ARG A 483 -16.39 -26.85 -1.34
C ARG A 483 -15.13 -27.14 -0.51
N LEU A 484 -14.74 -26.25 0.40
CA LEU A 484 -13.60 -26.49 1.28
C LEU A 484 -13.83 -27.71 2.18
N ILE A 485 -15.01 -27.79 2.81
CA ILE A 485 -15.39 -28.94 3.63
C ILE A 485 -15.29 -30.23 2.80
N ASP A 486 -15.90 -30.26 1.62
CA ASP A 486 -15.88 -31.42 0.74
C ASP A 486 -14.46 -31.83 0.32
N GLY A 487 -13.57 -30.85 0.16
CA GLY A 487 -12.17 -31.06 -0.18
C GLY A 487 -11.38 -31.73 0.95
N PHE A 488 -11.46 -31.23 2.19
CA PHE A 488 -10.64 -31.76 3.28
C PHE A 488 -11.29 -32.91 4.07
N LEU A 489 -12.62 -33.09 4.00
CA LEU A 489 -13.36 -34.13 4.72
C LEU A 489 -12.76 -35.55 4.53
N PRO A 490 -12.41 -35.99 3.30
CA PRO A 490 -11.84 -37.33 3.07
C PRO A 490 -10.47 -37.54 3.72
N TYR A 491 -9.77 -36.47 4.09
CA TYR A 491 -8.41 -36.51 4.62
C TYR A 491 -8.34 -36.28 6.14
N LEU A 492 -9.50 -36.20 6.81
CA LEU A 492 -9.59 -36.04 8.26
C LEU A 492 -9.27 -37.33 8.98
N ARG A 493 -8.48 -37.23 10.06
CA ARG A 493 -8.24 -38.33 10.99
C ARG A 493 -9.12 -38.16 12.24
N PRO A 494 -9.53 -39.24 12.92
CA PRO A 494 -10.36 -39.17 14.13
C PRO A 494 -9.83 -38.27 15.26
N GLN A 495 -8.51 -38.05 15.30
CA GLN A 495 -7.83 -37.24 16.32
C GLN A 495 -7.61 -35.77 15.90
N ASP A 496 -7.90 -35.40 14.65
CA ASP A 496 -7.61 -34.06 14.13
C ASP A 496 -8.59 -33.03 14.71
N LYS A 497 -8.07 -32.03 15.44
CA LYS A 497 -8.87 -30.91 15.94
C LYS A 497 -9.19 -29.84 14.89
N VAL A 498 -8.73 -30.06 13.65
CA VAL A 498 -8.83 -29.08 12.56
C VAL A 498 -10.29 -28.82 12.20
N LEU A 499 -11.14 -29.85 12.16
CA LEU A 499 -12.57 -29.68 11.90
C LEU A 499 -13.25 -28.84 12.98
N THR A 500 -13.01 -29.16 14.26
CA THR A 500 -13.57 -28.39 15.38
C THR A 500 -13.13 -26.94 15.32
N ARG A 501 -11.84 -26.71 15.06
CA ARG A 501 -11.25 -25.38 14.92
C ARG A 501 -11.90 -24.61 13.77
N PHE A 502 -11.96 -25.21 12.59
CA PHE A 502 -12.55 -24.62 11.38
C PHE A 502 -14.00 -24.20 11.62
N LEU A 503 -14.87 -25.13 12.05
CA LEU A 503 -16.28 -24.83 12.33
C LEU A 503 -16.43 -23.75 13.42
N SER A 504 -15.50 -23.67 14.37
CA SER A 504 -15.54 -22.67 15.43
C SER A 504 -15.03 -21.29 15.04
N GLU A 505 -14.27 -21.15 13.95
CA GLU A 505 -13.64 -19.90 13.53
C GLU A 505 -14.36 -19.27 12.32
N ILE A 506 -15.05 -20.05 11.49
CA ILE A 506 -15.83 -19.50 10.35
C ILE A 506 -16.98 -18.57 10.81
N PRO A 507 -17.35 -17.54 10.02
CA PRO A 507 -18.28 -16.50 10.49
C PRO A 507 -19.71 -17.01 10.69
N GLU A 508 -20.28 -17.72 9.72
CA GLU A 508 -21.68 -18.18 9.75
C GLU A 508 -21.81 -19.68 9.44
N LEU A 509 -22.58 -20.41 10.25
CA LEU A 509 -22.87 -21.83 10.05
C LEU A 509 -24.32 -21.97 9.61
N ASN A 510 -24.52 -22.41 8.37
CA ASN A 510 -25.83 -22.67 7.81
C ASN A 510 -26.19 -24.17 7.92
N ARG A 511 -27.45 -24.51 7.63
CA ARG A 511 -27.93 -25.90 7.67
C ARG A 511 -27.24 -26.80 6.64
N ALA A 512 -26.82 -26.26 5.51
CA ALA A 512 -26.10 -27.02 4.47
C ALA A 512 -24.72 -27.50 4.97
N ILE A 513 -23.97 -26.63 5.64
CA ILE A 513 -22.68 -26.95 6.26
C ILE A 513 -22.87 -28.03 7.34
N LEU A 514 -23.87 -27.87 8.22
CA LEU A 514 -24.17 -28.87 9.26
C LEU A 514 -24.61 -30.22 8.66
N SER A 515 -25.39 -30.20 7.57
CA SER A 515 -25.75 -31.41 6.82
C SER A 515 -24.51 -32.13 6.30
N ARG A 516 -23.47 -31.41 5.86
CA ARG A 516 -22.22 -32.04 5.40
C ARG A 516 -21.44 -32.70 6.54
N VAL A 517 -21.45 -32.09 7.72
CA VAL A 517 -20.89 -32.69 8.95
C VAL A 517 -21.69 -33.94 9.36
N LYS A 518 -23.02 -33.92 9.25
CA LYS A 518 -23.87 -35.11 9.46
C LYS A 518 -23.50 -36.23 8.48
N HIS A 519 -23.32 -35.91 7.19
CA HIS A 519 -22.93 -36.90 6.18
C HIS A 519 -21.56 -37.55 6.46
N MET A 520 -20.66 -36.86 7.16
CA MET A 520 -19.38 -37.41 7.59
C MET A 520 -19.56 -38.58 8.59
N CYS A 521 -20.64 -38.59 9.38
CA CYS A 521 -20.94 -39.67 10.33
C CYS A 521 -21.30 -41.02 9.66
N ARG A 522 -21.37 -41.09 8.31
CA ARG A 522 -21.44 -42.37 7.59
C ARG A 522 -20.21 -43.24 7.84
N ASP A 523 -19.06 -42.62 8.14
CA ASP A 523 -17.87 -43.34 8.56
C ASP A 523 -17.79 -43.37 10.11
N PRO A 524 -17.85 -44.57 10.72
CA PRO A 524 -17.78 -44.73 12.17
C PRO A 524 -16.51 -44.14 12.80
N SER A 525 -15.40 -44.10 12.05
CA SER A 525 -14.11 -43.64 12.58
C SER A 525 -14.09 -42.15 12.93
N VAL A 526 -14.80 -41.32 12.16
CA VAL A 526 -14.85 -39.85 12.30
C VAL A 526 -16.11 -39.36 13.02
N THR A 527 -17.06 -40.24 13.33
CA THR A 527 -18.30 -39.92 14.05
C THR A 527 -18.03 -39.28 15.41
N GLN A 528 -17.01 -39.75 16.14
CA GLN A 528 -16.60 -39.13 17.40
C GLN A 528 -16.10 -37.69 17.22
N LEU A 529 -15.34 -37.43 16.15
CA LEU A 529 -14.85 -36.10 15.83
C LEU A 529 -16.02 -35.16 15.44
N ALA A 530 -17.00 -35.65 14.68
CA ALA A 530 -18.19 -34.90 14.30
C ALA A 530 -18.98 -34.47 15.54
N LEU A 531 -19.31 -35.42 16.42
CA LEU A 531 -20.12 -35.18 17.62
C LEU A 531 -19.42 -34.26 18.62
N THR A 532 -18.11 -34.44 18.84
CA THR A 532 -17.33 -33.53 19.71
C THR A 532 -17.22 -32.13 19.12
N SER A 533 -17.11 -31.99 17.79
CA SER A 533 -17.12 -30.70 17.11
C SER A 533 -18.47 -30.01 17.24
N LEU A 534 -19.59 -30.73 17.03
CA LEU A 534 -20.94 -30.20 17.22
C LEU A 534 -21.19 -29.78 18.67
N LEU A 535 -20.73 -30.57 19.65
CA LEU A 535 -20.82 -30.21 21.06
C LEU A 535 -20.05 -28.93 21.38
N TYR A 536 -18.87 -28.76 20.79
CA TYR A 536 -18.09 -27.53 20.95
C TYR A 536 -18.88 -26.32 20.44
N LEU A 537 -19.59 -26.44 19.30
CA LEU A 537 -20.46 -25.38 18.79
C LEU A 537 -21.61 -25.06 19.74
N VAL A 538 -22.25 -26.07 20.33
CA VAL A 538 -23.33 -25.90 21.34
C VAL A 538 -22.84 -25.10 22.55
N ILE A 539 -21.58 -25.30 22.96
CA ILE A 539 -21.00 -24.64 24.15
C ILE A 539 -20.48 -23.23 23.81
N MET A 540 -19.76 -23.08 22.70
CA MET A 540 -19.00 -21.85 22.39
C MET A 540 -19.72 -20.87 21.47
N ARG A 541 -20.78 -21.30 20.77
CA ARG A 541 -21.55 -20.47 19.82
C ARG A 541 -23.05 -20.52 20.10
N PRO A 542 -23.56 -19.71 21.06
CA PRO A 542 -24.98 -19.67 21.43
C PRO A 542 -25.97 -19.51 20.27
N PRO A 543 -25.71 -18.70 19.21
CA PRO A 543 -26.67 -18.52 18.12
C PRO A 543 -26.98 -19.79 17.31
N ILE A 544 -26.02 -20.71 17.21
CA ILE A 544 -26.13 -21.94 16.40
C ILE A 544 -26.52 -23.14 17.27
N LYS A 545 -26.65 -22.94 18.59
CA LYS A 545 -26.90 -24.00 19.57
C LYS A 545 -28.06 -24.92 19.18
N GLU A 546 -29.21 -24.36 18.84
CA GLU A 546 -30.39 -25.15 18.49
C GLU A 546 -30.19 -25.94 17.19
N ALA A 547 -29.64 -25.32 16.15
CA ALA A 547 -29.35 -25.99 14.88
C ALA A 547 -28.30 -27.12 15.02
N ALA A 548 -27.29 -26.92 15.87
CA ALA A 548 -26.31 -27.95 16.18
C ALA A 548 -26.95 -29.11 16.98
N LEU A 549 -27.84 -28.82 17.95
CA LEU A 549 -28.59 -29.84 18.68
C LEU A 549 -29.54 -30.63 17.78
N ASP A 550 -30.22 -29.96 16.84
CA ASP A 550 -31.06 -30.61 15.82
C ASP A 550 -30.20 -31.58 14.99
N THR A 551 -29.00 -31.15 14.57
CA THR A 551 -28.06 -32.02 13.83
C THR A 551 -27.61 -33.23 14.66
N VAL A 552 -27.42 -33.07 15.97
CA VAL A 552 -27.08 -34.20 16.87
C VAL A 552 -28.24 -35.18 17.03
N GLN A 553 -29.49 -34.68 17.08
CA GLN A 553 -30.69 -35.54 17.10
C GLN A 553 -30.84 -36.33 15.82
N ASP A 554 -30.64 -35.67 14.69
CA ASP A 554 -30.59 -36.27 13.37
C ASP A 554 -29.53 -37.38 13.29
N ILE A 555 -28.32 -37.14 13.82
CA ILE A 555 -27.25 -38.15 13.86
C ILE A 555 -27.64 -39.32 14.77
N TRP A 556 -28.26 -39.07 15.93
CA TRP A 556 -28.72 -40.13 16.83
C TRP A 556 -29.79 -41.03 16.19
N THR A 557 -30.65 -40.44 15.37
CA THR A 557 -31.74 -41.16 14.68
C THR A 557 -31.20 -42.00 13.53
N ASP A 558 -30.31 -41.42 12.71
CA ASP A 558 -29.85 -42.03 11.47
C ASP A 558 -28.66 -42.99 11.63
N TYR A 559 -27.87 -42.86 12.71
CA TYR A 559 -26.64 -43.64 12.92
C TYR A 559 -26.65 -44.36 14.28
N GLU A 560 -26.77 -45.69 14.25
CA GLU A 560 -26.82 -46.51 15.48
C GLU A 560 -25.52 -46.45 16.29
N ASP A 561 -24.37 -46.47 15.62
CA ASP A 561 -23.04 -46.39 16.23
C ASP A 561 -22.81 -45.08 16.99
N ALA A 562 -23.54 -44.02 16.62
CA ALA A 562 -23.46 -42.71 17.25
C ALA A 562 -24.36 -42.57 18.49
N ARG A 563 -25.34 -43.47 18.70
CA ARG A 563 -26.38 -43.32 19.73
C ARG A 563 -25.84 -43.23 21.15
N ALA A 564 -24.83 -44.04 21.48
CA ALA A 564 -24.26 -44.07 22.83
C ALA A 564 -23.59 -42.74 23.22
N MET A 565 -22.95 -42.06 22.26
CA MET A 565 -22.29 -40.79 22.51
C MET A 565 -23.24 -39.60 22.35
N ALA A 566 -24.01 -39.57 21.27
CA ALA A 566 -25.02 -38.54 21.05
C ALA A 566 -26.07 -38.52 22.17
N GLY A 567 -26.46 -39.70 22.69
CA GLY A 567 -27.35 -39.85 23.84
C GLY A 567 -26.82 -39.14 25.09
N LYS A 568 -25.53 -39.32 25.45
CA LYS A 568 -24.92 -38.59 26.59
C LYS A 568 -25.05 -37.08 26.46
N TYR A 569 -24.94 -36.55 25.25
CA TYR A 569 -25.07 -35.11 24.98
C TYR A 569 -26.53 -34.66 25.00
N LEU A 570 -27.43 -35.43 24.41
CA LEU A 570 -28.86 -35.15 24.39
C LEU A 570 -29.48 -35.22 25.80
N THR A 571 -29.03 -36.11 26.69
CA THR A 571 -29.48 -36.13 28.09
C THR A 571 -29.22 -34.80 28.79
N LYS A 572 -28.09 -34.15 28.49
CA LYS A 572 -27.69 -32.89 29.11
C LYS A 572 -28.47 -31.69 28.58
N TYR A 573 -28.78 -31.65 27.29
CA TYR A 573 -29.35 -30.46 26.64
C TYR A 573 -30.81 -30.60 26.20
N ARG A 574 -31.31 -31.82 25.93
CA ARG A 574 -32.68 -32.14 25.52
C ARG A 574 -33.15 -33.50 26.10
N PRO A 575 -33.31 -33.62 27.43
CA PRO A 575 -33.71 -34.89 28.07
C PRO A 575 -35.08 -35.42 27.59
N LEU A 576 -36.03 -34.52 27.31
CA LEU A 576 -37.38 -34.84 26.84
C LEU A 576 -37.41 -35.61 25.51
N PHE A 577 -36.41 -35.41 24.64
CA PHE A 577 -36.32 -36.15 23.38
C PHE A 577 -35.96 -37.61 23.62
N LEU A 578 -35.01 -37.87 24.53
CA LEU A 578 -34.58 -39.23 24.85
C LEU A 578 -35.67 -40.00 25.61
N GLU A 579 -36.38 -39.36 26.54
CA GLU A 579 -37.52 -39.98 27.23
C GLU A 579 -38.62 -40.40 26.24
N ASN A 580 -38.88 -39.59 25.21
CA ASN A 580 -39.83 -39.95 24.16
C ASN A 580 -39.30 -41.06 23.22
N ALA A 581 -37.99 -41.11 22.97
CA ALA A 581 -37.37 -42.14 22.17
C ALA A 581 -37.32 -43.50 22.89
N THR A 582 -36.98 -43.52 24.18
CA THR A 582 -37.00 -44.75 25.01
C THR A 582 -38.42 -45.25 25.26
N ASN A 583 -39.40 -44.35 25.41
CA ASN A 583 -40.81 -44.74 25.50
C ASN A 583 -41.33 -45.34 24.18
N ARG A 584 -40.83 -44.90 23.03
CA ARG A 584 -41.14 -45.53 21.73
C ARG A 584 -40.49 -46.91 21.60
N GLU A 585 -39.22 -47.06 21.95
CA GLU A 585 -38.54 -48.36 21.94
C GLU A 585 -39.19 -49.37 22.92
N ASN A 586 -39.64 -48.92 24.10
CA ASN A 586 -40.35 -49.78 25.06
C ASN A 586 -41.74 -50.20 24.57
N ASN A 587 -42.46 -49.34 23.84
CA ASN A 587 -43.76 -49.68 23.25
C ASN A 587 -43.67 -50.59 22.02
N ASP A 588 -42.51 -50.69 21.37
CA ASP A 588 -42.28 -51.56 20.20
C ASP A 588 -41.64 -52.93 20.56
N SER A 589 -41.46 -53.22 21.86
CA SER A 589 -41.01 -54.54 22.31
C SER A 589 -42.17 -55.56 22.23
N PRO A 590 -42.01 -56.72 21.55
CA PRO A 590 -43.10 -57.67 21.40
C PRO A 590 -43.40 -58.33 22.75
N THR A 591 -44.62 -58.15 23.23
CA THR A 591 -45.22 -58.95 24.32
C THR A 591 -44.92 -60.44 24.11
N PRO A 592 -44.34 -61.16 25.09
CA PRO A 592 -44.19 -62.60 24.98
C PRO A 592 -45.58 -63.24 25.00
N ALA A 593 -45.87 -64.03 23.97
CA ALA A 593 -47.10 -64.81 23.86
C ALA A 593 -47.28 -65.72 25.10
N PRO A 594 -48.51 -65.85 25.64
CA PRO A 594 -48.74 -66.69 26.81
C PRO A 594 -48.57 -68.17 26.42
N ALA A 595 -47.86 -68.91 27.27
CA ALA A 595 -47.66 -70.35 27.14
C ALA A 595 -49.01 -71.09 27.11
N GLY A 596 -49.38 -71.61 25.93
CA GLY A 596 -50.50 -72.51 25.74
C GLY A 596 -50.14 -73.91 26.26
N ALA A 597 -50.82 -74.34 27.31
CA ALA A 597 -50.74 -75.67 27.89
C ALA A 597 -51.05 -76.75 26.83
N ALA A 598 -50.13 -77.71 26.67
CA ALA A 598 -50.37 -78.93 25.92
C ALA A 598 -51.26 -79.87 26.76
N ILE A 599 -52.48 -80.08 26.29
CA ILE A 599 -53.37 -81.15 26.76
C ILE A 599 -53.04 -82.41 25.96
N THR A 600 -52.76 -83.48 26.70
CA THR A 600 -52.61 -84.87 26.26
C THR A 600 -53.84 -85.37 25.51
N THR A 601 -53.64 -85.99 24.33
CA THR A 601 -54.01 -87.38 23.98
C THR A 601 -53.55 -87.69 22.57
#